data_AF-A0A9X6JR67-F1
#
_entry.id   AF-A0A9X6JR67-F1
#
_cell.length_a   1.000
_cell.length_b   1.000
_cell.length_c   1.000
_cell.angle_alpha   90.00
_cell.angle_beta   90.00
_cell.angle_gamma   90.00
#
_symmetry.space_group_name_H-M   'P 1'
#
loop_
_entity.id
_entity.type
_entity.pdbx_description
1 polymer ?
#
loop_
_entity_poly.entity_id
_entity_poly.type
_entity_poly.pdbx_seq_one_letter_code
_entity_poly.pdbx_strand_id
1 'polypeptide(L)' 'MRYFKGKQFKQDIILVAVGYYCRFSLSYRDVSEILNERGVSVHPTTIMRWVHEYG' A
#
# COMPACT_ATOMS: atom_id res chain seq x y z
N MET A 1 17.94 -7.03 -8.25
CA MET A 1 16.63 -6.65 -7.67
C MET A 1 15.65 -6.21 -8.76
N ARG A 2 14.53 -6.91 -8.98
CA ARG A 2 13.43 -6.49 -9.88
C ARG A 2 12.05 -6.50 -9.17
N TYR A 3 12.04 -6.48 -7.83
CA TYR A 3 10.83 -6.74 -7.02
C TYR A 3 9.64 -5.81 -7.28
N PHE A 4 9.89 -4.58 -7.74
CA PHE A 4 8.85 -3.60 -8.06
C PHE A 4 8.71 -3.32 -9.57
N LYS A 5 9.41 -4.07 -10.43
CA LYS A 5 9.38 -3.82 -11.88
C LYS A 5 8.01 -4.18 -12.44
N GLY A 6 7.37 -3.23 -13.14
CA GLY A 6 6.08 -3.44 -13.80
C GLY A 6 4.86 -3.28 -12.89
N LYS A 7 5.03 -2.80 -11.65
CA LYS A 7 3.90 -2.42 -10.80
C LYS A 7 3.31 -1.08 -11.26
N GLN A 8 1.99 -0.97 -11.19
CA GLN A 8 1.24 0.24 -11.53
C GLN A 8 1.61 1.42 -10.63
N PHE A 9 1.94 1.14 -9.36
CA PHE A 9 2.30 2.14 -8.36
C PHE A 9 3.79 2.19 -8.15
N LYS A 10 4.31 3.38 -7.85
CA LYS A 10 5.72 3.56 -7.48
C LYS A 10 6.03 2.77 -6.20
N GLN A 11 7.25 2.25 -6.11
CA GLN A 11 7.73 1.51 -4.95
C GLN A 11 7.49 2.26 -3.64
N ASP A 12 7.72 3.57 -3.60
CA ASP A 12 7.53 4.40 -2.40
C ASP A 12 6.08 4.36 -1.88
N ILE A 13 5.09 4.37 -2.77
CA ILE A 13 3.67 4.29 -2.41
C ILE A 13 3.37 2.93 -1.77
N ILE A 14 3.89 1.86 -2.36
CA ILE A 14 3.69 0.50 -1.88
C ILE A 14 4.30 0.33 -0.49
N LEU A 15 5.54 0.79 -0.31
CA LEU A 15 6.24 0.72 0.98
C LEU A 15 5.55 1.58 2.06
N VAL A 16 5.05 2.76 1.71
CA VAL A 16 4.29 3.61 2.64
C VAL A 16 2.98 2.92 3.06
N ALA A 17 2.25 2.30 2.12
CA ALA A 17 1.02 1.58 2.42
C ALA A 17 1.24 0.40 3.37
N VAL A 18 2.23 -0.45 3.06
CA VAL A 18 2.61 -1.59 3.90
C VAL A 18 3.12 -1.11 5.26
N GLY A 19 3.93 -0.05 5.29
CA GLY A 19 4.41 0.56 6.53
C GLY A 19 3.30 1.10 7.42
N TYR A 20 2.27 1.73 6.84
CA TYR A 20 1.10 2.19 7.61
C TYR A 20 0.33 1.03 8.24
N TYR A 21 0.09 -0.04 7.47
CA TYR A 21 -0.56 -1.23 7.97
C TYR A 21 0.23 -1.86 9.13
N CYS A 22 1.53 -2.13 8.93
CA CYS A 22 2.37 -2.82 9.92
C CYS A 22 2.64 -1.99 11.18
N ARG A 23 2.77 -0.66 11.06
CA ARG A 23 3.19 0.19 12.18
C ARG A 23 2.03 0.67 13.07
N PHE A 24 0.85 0.84 12.51
CA PHE A 24 -0.28 1.46 13.20
C PHE A 24 -1.49 0.55 13.36
N SER A 25 -1.39 -0.74 12.99
CA SER A 25 -2.48 -1.72 13.06
C SER A 25 -3.76 -1.24 12.36
N LEU A 26 -3.60 -0.45 11.30
CA LEU A 26 -4.71 0.10 10.52
C LEU A 26 -5.36 -0.98 9.68
N SER A 27 -6.66 -0.89 9.42
CA SER A 27 -7.29 -1.77 8.44
C SER A 27 -6.84 -1.40 7.03
N TYR A 28 -6.95 -2.33 6.08
CA TYR A 28 -6.66 -2.04 4.67
C TYR A 28 -7.52 -0.89 4.11
N ARG A 29 -8.72 -0.70 4.66
CA ARG A 29 -9.61 0.40 4.27
C ARG A 29 -9.10 1.73 4.79
N ASP A 30 -8.65 1.80 6.03
CA ASP A 30 -8.09 3.03 6.60
C ASP A 30 -6.85 3.47 5.81
N VAL A 31 -5.96 2.53 5.47
CA VAL A 31 -4.78 2.84 4.63
C VAL A 31 -5.20 3.34 3.24
N SER A 32 -6.24 2.74 2.65
CA SER A 32 -6.81 3.18 1.37
C SER A 32 -7.36 4.60 1.45
N GLU A 33 -8.06 4.95 2.53
CA GLU A 33 -8.61 6.29 2.73
C GLU A 33 -7.50 7.33 2.95
N ILE A 34 -6.49 7.02 3.78
CA ILE A 34 -5.31 7.88 3.99
C ILE A 34 -4.56 8.15 2.68
N LEU A 35 -4.41 7.14 1.82
CA LEU A 35 -3.79 7.31 0.51
C LEU A 35 -4.68 8.14 -0.42
N ASN A 36 -5.99 7.96 -0.36
CA ASN A 36 -6.95 8.74 -1.14
C ASN A 36 -6.92 10.23 -0.77
N GLU A 37 -6.87 10.56 0.53
CA GLU A 37 -6.70 11.93 1.03
C GLU A 37 -5.41 12.59 0.52
N ARG A 38 -4.40 11.79 0.16
CA ARG A 38 -3.13 12.23 -0.43
C ARG A 38 -3.12 12.20 -1.96
N GLY A 39 -4.27 12.00 -2.59
CA GLY A 39 -4.44 11.97 -4.04
C GLY A 39 -4.07 10.62 -4.70
N VAL A 40 -3.88 9.55 -3.91
CA VAL A 40 -3.56 8.22 -4.42
C VAL A 40 -4.74 7.29 -4.20
N SER A 41 -5.56 7.09 -5.23
CA SER A 41 -6.67 6.14 -5.17
C SER A 41 -6.17 4.69 -5.31
N VAL A 42 -6.24 3.93 -4.22
CA VAL A 42 -5.86 2.51 -4.18
C VAL A 42 -7.00 1.73 -3.54
N HIS A 43 -7.45 0.65 -4.18
CA HIS A 43 -8.48 -0.21 -3.57
C HIS A 43 -7.91 -0.98 -2.35
N PRO A 44 -8.68 -1.19 -1.26
CA PRO A 44 -8.19 -1.90 -0.08
C PRO A 44 -7.61 -3.30 -0.37
N THR A 45 -8.17 -4.03 -1.33
CA THR A 45 -7.64 -5.36 -1.73
C THR A 45 -6.27 -5.27 -2.39
N THR A 46 -5.91 -4.15 -3.03
CA THR A 46 -4.57 -3.92 -3.57
C THR A 46 -3.57 -3.78 -2.43
N ILE A 47 -3.95 -3.10 -1.34
CA ILE A 47 -3.13 -2.94 -0.14
C ILE A 47 -2.93 -4.29 0.56
N MET A 48 -4.00 -5.08 0.70
CA MET A 48 -3.90 -6.47 1.19
C MET A 48 -2.87 -7.27 0.39
N ARG A 49 -2.91 -7.19 -0.95
CA ARG A 49 -1.94 -7.91 -1.81
C ARG A 49 -0.51 -7.43 -1.57
N TRP A 50 -0.29 -6.13 -1.40
CA TRP A 50 1.04 -5.60 -1.09
C TRP A 50 1.53 -6.04 0.28
N VAL A 51 0.67 -6.03 1.30
CA VAL A 51 1.02 -6.51 2.64
C VAL A 51 1.37 -7.99 2.61
N HIS A 52 0.63 -8.81 1.87
CA HIS A 52 0.97 -10.23 1.69
C HIS A 52 2.26 -10.46 0.89
N GLU A 53 2.60 -9.58 -0.05
CA GLU A 53 3.76 -9.74 -0.93
C GLU A 53 5.05 -9.16 -0.30
N TYR A 54 4.94 -8.12 0.53
CA TYR A 54 6.07 -7.31 0.99
C TYR A 54 6.14 -7.06 2.51
N GLY A 55 5.09 -7.38 3.25
CA GLY A 55 5.07 -7.31 4.72
C GLY A 55 5.56 -8.61 5.33
#